data_AF-A0A8J6B3I1-F1
#
_entry.id   AF-A0A8J6B3I1-F1
#
_cell.length_a   1.000
_cell.length_b   1.000
_cell.length_c   1.000
_cell.angle_alpha   90.00
_cell.angle_beta   90.00
_cell.angle_gamma   90.00
#
_symmetry.space_group_name_H-M   'P 1'
#
loop_
_entity.id
_entity.type
_entity.pdbx_description
1 polymer ?
#
loop_
_entity_poly.entity_id
_entity_poly.type
_entity_poly.pdbx_seq_one_letter_code
_entity_poly.pdbx_strand_id
1 'polypeptide(L)'
;IQVHARRIGFHASLSHTYAVCSFPVHKPDKVSWVEAAGTIRDGLCVYTALHSLADLAPGKFVLVPDGASPLGVLAIQLSHHRGAAVIATAHSEEDKQYLEKLRPPV
;
A
#
# COMPACT_ATOMS: atom_id res chain seq x y z
N ILE A 1 -1.57 -23.39 -14.20
CA ILE A 1 -1.20 -22.33 -13.22
C ILE A 1 -1.68 -22.82 -11.86
N GLN A 2 -0.77 -23.38 -11.05
CA GLN A 2 -1.12 -23.97 -9.76
C GLN A 2 -0.90 -22.92 -8.69
N VAL A 3 -1.97 -22.26 -8.26
CA VAL A 3 -1.92 -21.25 -7.18
C VAL A 3 -2.02 -21.98 -5.85
N HIS A 4 -0.89 -22.16 -5.18
CA HIS A 4 -0.86 -22.75 -3.84
C HIS A 4 -1.15 -21.66 -2.80
N ALA A 5 -2.43 -21.37 -2.57
CA ALA A 5 -2.85 -20.43 -1.53
C ALA A 5 -2.73 -21.09 -0.15
N ARG A 6 -1.62 -20.84 0.55
CA ARG A 6 -1.55 -21.13 1.99
C ARG A 6 -2.40 -20.10 2.73
N ARG A 7 -3.56 -20.54 3.23
CA ARG A 7 -4.44 -19.77 4.10
C ARG A 7 -3.71 -19.46 5.40
N ILE A 8 -3.29 -18.21 5.60
CA ILE A 8 -2.82 -17.73 6.90
C ILE A 8 -4.07 -17.46 7.72
N GLY A 9 -4.52 -18.45 8.48
CA GLY A 9 -5.69 -18.32 9.36
C GLY A 9 -5.35 -17.47 10.59
N PHE A 10 -6.09 -16.39 10.79
CA PHE A 10 -6.09 -15.65 12.05
C PHE A 10 -7.23 -16.22 12.91
N HIS A 11 -6.91 -17.00 13.95
CA HIS A 11 -7.88 -17.46 14.94
C HIS A 11 -7.73 -16.57 16.18
N ALA A 12 -8.69 -15.67 16.40
CA ALA A 12 -8.68 -14.76 17.53
C ALA A 12 -9.40 -15.40 18.73
N SER A 13 -8.62 -15.91 19.69
CA SER A 13 -9.01 -16.06 21.09
C SER A 13 -7.74 -16.10 21.93
N LEU A 14 -7.69 -15.27 22.98
CA LEU A 14 -6.59 -15.05 23.94
C LEU A 14 -5.53 -14.01 23.54
N SER A 15 -5.19 -13.15 24.50
CA SER A 15 -4.48 -11.85 24.41
C SER A 15 -3.02 -11.87 23.88
N HIS A 16 -2.58 -12.98 23.30
CA HIS A 16 -1.24 -13.14 22.72
C HIS A 16 -1.34 -13.90 21.41
N THR A 17 -1.29 -13.18 20.28
CA THR A 17 -1.22 -13.79 18.95
C THR A 17 0.24 -14.00 18.57
N TYR A 18 0.65 -15.25 18.39
CA TYR A 18 1.96 -15.58 17.84
C TYR A 18 1.91 -15.40 16.32
N ALA A 19 2.51 -14.34 15.82
CA ALA A 19 2.76 -14.18 14.39
C ALA A 19 4.09 -14.87 14.05
N VAL A 20 4.05 -15.89 13.19
CA VAL A 20 5.28 -16.45 12.60
C VAL A 20 5.77 -15.44 11.56
N CYS A 21 6.67 -14.55 11.97
CA CYS A 21 7.32 -13.60 11.08
C CYS A 21 8.69 -14.18 10.68
N SER A 22 8.80 -14.72 9.47
CA SER A 22 10.09 -15.22 8.95
C SER A 22 11.08 -14.11 8.62
N PHE A 23 10.62 -12.86 8.52
CA PHE A 23 11.44 -11.72 8.09
C PHE A 23 11.09 -10.45 8.91
N PRO A 24 11.59 -10.33 10.15
CA PRO A 24 11.37 -9.13 10.94
C PRO A 24 12.04 -7.92 10.27
N VAL A 25 11.34 -6.79 10.27
CA VAL A 25 11.84 -5.50 9.80
C VAL A 25 11.73 -4.47 10.92
N HIS A 26 12.64 -3.49 10.95
CA HIS A 26 12.61 -2.44 11.96
C HIS A 26 11.39 -1.54 11.77
N LYS A 27 10.62 -1.34 12.85
CA LYS A 27 9.53 -0.37 12.87
C LYS A 27 10.13 1.05 12.77
N PRO A 28 9.67 1.90 11.84
CA PRO A 28 10.07 3.31 11.82
C PRO A 28 9.73 4.03 13.13
N ASP A 29 10.64 4.87 13.64
CA ASP A 29 10.46 5.53 14.95
C ASP A 29 9.25 6.46 14.98
N LYS A 30 8.97 7.13 13.85
CA LYS A 30 7.88 8.11 13.70
C LYS A 30 6.50 7.51 13.51
N VAL A 31 6.39 6.18 13.39
CA VAL A 31 5.13 5.47 13.12
C VAL A 31 4.74 4.68 14.37
N SER A 32 3.48 4.80 14.81
CA SER A 32 2.99 4.04 15.96
C SER A 32 2.96 2.54 15.66
N TRP A 33 2.93 1.70 16.70
CA TRP A 33 2.80 0.26 16.51
C TRP A 33 1.51 -0.13 15.78
N VAL A 34 0.41 0.58 16.04
CA VAL A 34 -0.90 0.32 15.41
C VAL A 34 -0.84 0.64 13.92
N GLU A 35 -0.30 1.80 13.56
CA GLU A 35 -0.15 2.19 12.15
C GLU A 35 0.80 1.24 11.42
N ALA A 36 1.93 0.87 12.03
CA ALA A 36 2.89 -0.05 11.43
C ALA A 36 2.27 -1.44 11.19
N ALA A 37 1.56 -1.98 12.18
CA ALA A 37 0.88 -3.27 12.05
C ALA A 37 -0.27 -3.24 11.03
N GLY A 38 -1.01 -2.12 10.96
CA GLY A 38 -2.13 -1.95 10.03
C GLY A 38 -1.71 -1.75 8.57
N THR A 39 -0.56 -1.13 8.33
CA THR A 39 -0.13 -0.75 6.97
C THR A 39 0.83 -1.74 6.32
N ILE A 40 1.56 -2.55 7.08
CA ILE A 40 2.65 -3.38 6.55
C ILE A 40 2.21 -4.34 5.44
N ARG A 41 1.04 -4.96 5.58
CA ARG A 41 0.49 -5.89 4.58
C ARG A 41 0.22 -5.17 3.26
N ASP A 42 -0.50 -4.05 3.33
CA ASP A 42 -0.97 -3.32 2.15
C ASP A 42 0.22 -2.60 1.47
N GLY A 43 1.14 -2.04 2.26
CA GLY A 43 2.37 -1.45 1.78
C GLY A 43 3.27 -2.46 1.05
N LEU A 44 3.45 -3.67 1.59
CA LEU A 44 4.22 -4.72 0.92
C LEU A 44 3.58 -5.17 -0.39
N CYS A 45 2.25 -5.30 -0.40
CA CYS A 45 1.48 -5.65 -1.60
C CYS A 45 1.69 -4.62 -2.72
N VAL A 46 1.48 -3.34 -2.40
CA VAL A 46 1.64 -2.23 -3.35
C VAL A 46 3.10 -2.12 -3.82
N TYR A 47 4.06 -2.22 -2.90
CA TYR A 47 5.48 -2.18 -3.26
C TYR A 47 5.85 -3.29 -4.23
N THR A 48 5.36 -4.52 -3.98
CA THR A 48 5.59 -5.66 -4.88
C THR A 48 4.94 -5.43 -6.23
N ALA A 49 3.71 -4.91 -6.27
CA ALA A 49 3.02 -4.60 -7.52
C ALA A 49 3.77 -3.55 -8.36
N LEU A 50 4.19 -2.45 -7.74
CA LEU A 50 4.86 -1.36 -8.45
C LEU A 50 6.31 -1.72 -8.83
N HIS A 51 7.05 -2.37 -7.93
CA HIS A 51 8.47 -2.64 -8.15
C HIS A 51 8.74 -3.94 -8.89
N SER A 52 8.13 -5.04 -8.46
CA SER A 52 8.45 -6.38 -8.97
C SER A 52 7.62 -6.75 -10.19
N LEU A 53 6.36 -6.29 -10.26
CA LEU A 53 5.45 -6.66 -11.34
C LEU A 53 5.37 -5.60 -12.44
N ALA A 54 5.25 -4.33 -12.07
CA ALA A 54 5.08 -3.23 -13.04
C ALA A 54 6.40 -2.60 -13.52
N ASP A 55 7.53 -2.93 -12.88
CA ASP A 55 8.83 -2.31 -13.13
C ASP A 55 8.74 -0.78 -13.29
N LEU A 56 8.16 -0.15 -12.26
CA LEU A 56 7.84 1.27 -12.32
C LEU A 56 9.11 2.11 -12.33
N ALA A 57 9.23 2.98 -13.33
CA ALA A 57 10.35 3.88 -13.55
C ALA A 57 9.88 5.34 -13.58
N PRO A 58 10.78 6.31 -13.29
CA PRO A 58 10.46 7.73 -13.41
C PRO A 58 9.89 8.08 -14.79
N GLY A 59 8.90 8.95 -14.84
CA GLY A 59 8.24 9.39 -16.09
C GLY A 59 7.22 8.40 -16.66
N LYS A 60 7.06 7.19 -16.08
CA LYS A 60 5.95 6.30 -16.44
C LYS A 60 4.65 6.75 -15.77
N PHE A 61 3.52 6.29 -16.32
CA PHE A 61 2.19 6.51 -15.77
C PHE A 61 1.67 5.27 -15.04
N VAL A 62 0.98 5.48 -13.92
CA VAL A 62 0.28 4.45 -13.17
C VAL A 62 -1.20 4.82 -13.07
N LEU A 63 -2.07 3.90 -13.50
CA LEU A 63 -3.50 3.97 -13.21
C LEU A 63 -3.77 3.31 -11.86
N VAL A 64 -4.36 4.05 -10.93
CA VAL A 64 -4.76 3.58 -9.60
C VAL A 64 -6.30 3.55 -9.53
N PRO A 65 -6.92 2.36 -9.64
CA PRO A 65 -8.34 2.19 -9.36
C PRO A 65 -8.62 2.47 -7.88
N ASP A 66 -9.80 3.00 -7.59
CA ASP A 66 -10.28 3.33 -6.24
C ASP A 66 -9.20 4.06 -5.41
N GLY A 67 -8.76 5.22 -5.91
CA GLY A 67 -7.57 5.91 -5.40
C GLY A 67 -7.67 6.35 -3.95
N ALA A 68 -8.87 6.66 -3.47
CA ALA A 68 -9.10 7.08 -2.09
C ALA A 68 -9.11 5.91 -1.09
N SER A 69 -9.09 4.65 -1.57
CA SER A 69 -8.93 3.48 -0.71
C SER A 69 -7.56 3.46 -0.01
N PRO A 70 -7.41 2.74 1.12
CA PRO A 70 -6.12 2.61 1.80
C PRO A 70 -4.99 2.09 0.91
N LEU A 71 -5.29 1.12 0.03
CA LEU A 71 -4.35 0.59 -0.95
C LEU A 71 -4.04 1.63 -2.05
N GLY A 72 -5.07 2.32 -2.53
CA GLY A 72 -4.95 3.37 -3.53
C GLY A 72 -4.04 4.50 -3.07
N VAL A 73 -4.26 5.03 -1.87
CA VAL A 73 -3.46 6.11 -1.28
C VAL A 73 -1.99 5.71 -1.17
N LEU A 74 -1.70 4.49 -0.71
CA LEU A 74 -0.34 3.97 -0.64
C LEU A 74 0.29 3.87 -2.04
N ALA A 75 -0.45 3.39 -3.04
CA ALA A 75 0.02 3.29 -4.41
C ALA A 75 0.33 4.66 -5.02
N ILE A 76 -0.52 5.66 -4.77
CA ILE A 76 -0.32 7.04 -5.22
C ILE A 76 0.97 7.60 -4.61
N GLN A 77 1.14 7.49 -3.28
CA GLN A 77 2.31 7.99 -2.57
C GLN A 77 3.61 7.31 -3.04
N LEU A 78 3.62 5.99 -3.15
CA LEU A 78 4.79 5.23 -3.61
C LEU A 78 5.12 5.51 -5.08
N SER A 79 4.12 5.69 -5.94
CA SER A 79 4.32 6.02 -7.35
C SER A 79 4.94 7.40 -7.51
N HIS A 80 4.44 8.40 -6.78
CA HIS A 80 5.03 9.74 -6.77
C HIS A 80 6.47 9.73 -6.23
N HIS A 81 6.73 8.98 -5.15
CA HIS A 81 8.09 8.80 -4.62
C HIS A 81 9.05 8.17 -5.64
N ARG A 82 8.54 7.37 -6.58
CA ARG A 82 9.29 6.78 -7.70
C ARG A 82 9.44 7.71 -8.91
N GLY A 83 8.89 8.93 -8.86
CA GLY A 83 8.88 9.87 -9.99
C GLY A 83 7.92 9.48 -11.11
N ALA A 84 6.94 8.63 -10.83
CA ALA A 84 5.89 8.28 -11.78
C ALA A 84 4.72 9.27 -11.70
N ALA A 85 4.06 9.46 -12.84
CA ALA A 85 2.80 10.20 -12.91
C ALA A 85 1.64 9.26 -12.56
N VAL A 86 0.65 9.79 -11.83
CA VAL A 86 -0.45 9.00 -11.29
C VAL A 86 -1.78 9.49 -11.86
N ILE A 87 -2.59 8.55 -12.31
CA ILE A 87 -3.98 8.76 -12.70
C ILE A 87 -4.81 7.91 -11.74
N ALA A 88 -5.63 8.54 -10.90
CA ALA A 88 -6.44 7.84 -9.91
C ALA A 88 -7.93 8.01 -10.20
N THR A 89 -8.73 6.97 -9.96
CA THR A 89 -10.20 7.07 -10.03
C THR A 89 -10.76 7.39 -8.65
N ALA A 90 -11.79 8.26 -8.60
CA ALA A 90 -12.51 8.63 -7.38
C ALA A 90 -13.99 8.23 -7.51
N HIS A 91 -14.64 7.92 -6.39
CA HIS A 91 -16.07 7.56 -6.35
C HIS A 91 -16.98 8.72 -5.93
N SER A 92 -16.41 9.75 -5.30
CA SER A 92 -17.13 10.94 -4.81
C SER A 92 -16.30 12.22 -5.03
N GLU A 93 -16.93 13.38 -4.87
CA GLU A 93 -16.21 14.67 -4.94
C GLU A 93 -15.31 14.85 -3.71
N GLU A 94 -15.70 14.29 -2.57
CA GLU A 94 -14.89 14.23 -1.35
C GLU A 94 -13.60 13.44 -1.58
N ASP A 95 -13.69 12.26 -2.21
CA ASP A 95 -12.53 11.45 -2.60
C ASP A 95 -11.61 12.24 -3.52
N LYS A 96 -12.19 12.91 -4.52
CA LYS A 96 -11.43 13.74 -5.45
C LYS A 96 -10.69 14.86 -4.72
N GLN A 97 -11.37 15.60 -3.85
CA GLN A 97 -10.74 16.66 -3.04
C GLN A 97 -9.65 16.12 -2.12
N TYR A 98 -9.82 14.92 -1.58
CA TYR A 98 -8.80 14.26 -0.77
C TYR A 98 -7.58 13.87 -1.62
N LEU A 99 -7.79 13.26 -2.79
CA LEU A 99 -6.73 12.86 -3.72
C LEU A 99 -5.94 14.06 -4.27
N GLU A 100 -6.60 15.18 -4.49
CA GLU A 100 -5.95 16.43 -4.91
C GLU A 100 -4.90 16.91 -3.89
N LYS A 101 -5.12 16.67 -2.58
CA LYS A 101 -4.15 17.01 -1.53
C LYS A 101 -2.91 16.12 -1.54
N LEU A 102 -2.96 14.97 -2.21
CA LEU A 102 -1.83 14.03 -2.33
C LEU A 102 -0.93 14.33 -3.52
N ARG A 103 -1.27 15.32 -4.35
CA ARG A 103 -0.44 15.70 -5.49
C ARG A 103 0.90 16.29 -5.02
N PRO A 104 2.03 15.88 -5.64
CA PRO A 104 3.30 16.50 -5.35
C PRO A 104 3.29 17.99 -5.78
N PRO A 105 4.01 18.86 -5.07
CA PRO A 105 4.15 20.26 -5.47
C PRO A 105 4.82 20.35 -6.86
N VAL A 106 4.29 21.24 -7.71
CA VAL A 106 4.80 21.54 -9.06
C VAL A 106 6.05 22.40 -9.00
#